data_AF-A0A412YC13-F1
#
_entry.id   AF-A0A412YC13-F1
#
_cell.length_a   1.000
_cell.length_b   1.000
_cell.length_c   1.000
_cell.angle_alpha   90.00
_cell.angle_beta   90.00
_cell.angle_gamma   90.00
#
_symmetry.space_group_name_H-M   'P 1'
#
loop_
_entity.id
_entity.type
_entity.pdbx_description
1 polymer ?
#
loop_
_entity_poly.entity_id
_entity_poly.type
_entity_poly.pdbx_seq_one_letter_code
_entity_poly.pdbx_strand_id
1 'polypeptide(L)'
;RSCQWTKGNREWKSKEKHYVSGDAILKQTVDPEPGYAVKEVFFTQKGENVYAILPQYPKNKIVLKNVQTRNKTKIALLGSDKKVLWKQKGNDLEITMPSLYADELPCDYAWVLKLDNIENKKDR
;
A
#
# COMPACT_ATOMS: atom_id res chain seq x y z
N ARG A 1 -10.80 -7.15 -0.07
CA ARG A 1 -10.54 -5.92 -0.88
C ARG A 1 -9.19 -5.96 -1.60
N SER A 2 -9.07 -5.38 -2.80
CA SER A 2 -7.84 -5.41 -3.64
C SER A 2 -6.98 -4.14 -3.61
N CYS A 3 -7.53 -2.98 -3.25
CA CYS A 3 -6.79 -1.73 -3.17
C CYS A 3 -7.34 -0.79 -2.09
N GLN A 4 -6.50 0.14 -1.64
CA GLN A 4 -6.84 1.25 -0.74
C GLN A 4 -6.59 2.58 -1.45
N TRP A 5 -7.52 3.52 -1.26
CA TRP A 5 -7.50 4.84 -1.86
C TRP A 5 -7.28 5.95 -0.83
N THR A 6 -6.61 7.02 -1.25
CA THR A 6 -6.59 8.31 -0.54
C THR A 6 -7.98 8.97 -0.55
N LYS A 7 -8.11 10.11 0.15
CA LYS A 7 -9.34 10.91 0.17
C LYS A 7 -9.45 11.69 -1.15
N GLY A 8 -10.62 11.72 -1.78
CA GLY A 8 -10.83 12.43 -3.05
C GLY A 8 -11.80 11.68 -3.99
N ASN A 9 -12.01 12.24 -5.18
CA ASN A 9 -12.85 11.62 -6.20
C ASN A 9 -12.15 10.40 -6.82
N ARG A 10 -12.82 9.24 -6.85
CA ARG A 10 -12.29 7.99 -7.42
C ARG A 10 -12.67 7.78 -8.88
N GLU A 11 -13.59 8.58 -9.40
CA GLU A 11 -14.13 8.45 -10.77
C GLU A 11 -13.27 9.21 -11.78
N TRP A 12 -11.95 9.16 -11.61
CA TRP A 12 -11.06 9.66 -12.65
C TRP A 12 -11.16 8.72 -13.86
N LYS A 13 -11.48 9.28 -15.02
CA LYS A 13 -11.53 8.56 -16.29
C LYS A 13 -10.56 9.20 -17.27
N SER A 14 -9.79 8.36 -17.92
CA SER A 14 -9.02 8.75 -19.10
C SER A 14 -9.97 9.38 -20.13
N LYS A 15 -9.57 10.50 -20.72
CA LYS A 15 -10.27 11.11 -21.86
C LYS A 15 -9.91 10.40 -23.18
N GLU A 16 -8.97 9.45 -23.14
CA GLU A 16 -8.51 8.69 -24.31
C GLU A 16 -9.52 7.60 -24.65
N LYS A 17 -9.92 7.52 -25.92
CA LYS A 17 -11.04 6.67 -26.36
C LYS A 17 -10.64 5.26 -26.83
N HIS A 18 -9.34 4.99 -27.02
CA HIS A 18 -8.88 3.77 -27.72
C HIS A 18 -7.74 3.02 -27.02
N TYR A 19 -6.77 3.73 -26.47
CA TYR A 19 -5.72 3.17 -25.63
C TYR A 19 -5.65 3.99 -24.35
N VAL A 20 -5.41 3.33 -23.22
CA VAL A 20 -5.16 3.99 -21.94
C VAL A 20 -3.66 4.00 -21.76
N SER A 21 -3.04 5.16 -21.93
CA SER A 21 -1.59 5.34 -21.82
C SER A 21 -1.06 5.03 -20.42
N GLY A 22 0.24 4.74 -20.30
CA GLY A 22 0.92 4.55 -19.02
C GLY A 22 0.77 5.76 -18.07
N ASP A 23 0.58 6.96 -18.63
CA ASP A 23 0.26 8.19 -17.88
C ASP A 23 -1.04 8.08 -17.09
N ALA A 24 -2.04 7.34 -17.59
CA ALA A 24 -3.27 7.12 -16.84
C ALA A 24 -3.04 6.27 -15.58
N ILE A 25 -2.05 5.38 -15.57
CA ILE A 25 -1.66 4.60 -14.39
C ILE A 25 -0.94 5.52 -13.39
N LEU A 26 -0.04 6.38 -13.87
CA LEU A 26 0.64 7.38 -13.04
C LEU A 26 -0.36 8.31 -12.36
N LYS A 27 -1.37 8.80 -13.10
CA LYS A 27 -2.44 9.65 -12.55
C LYS A 27 -3.32 8.97 -11.50
N GLN A 28 -3.44 7.65 -11.54
CA GLN A 28 -4.21 6.88 -10.56
C GLN A 28 -3.39 6.41 -9.36
N THR A 29 -2.07 6.61 -9.34
CA THR A 29 -1.18 6.02 -8.31
C THR A 29 -0.19 7.00 -7.70
N VAL A 30 0.47 7.83 -8.51
CA VAL A 30 1.64 8.62 -8.11
C VAL A 30 1.39 10.13 -8.24
N ASP A 31 0.75 10.57 -9.31
CA ASP A 31 0.61 12.00 -9.64
C ASP A 31 -0.83 12.35 -10.06
N PRO A 32 -1.78 12.43 -9.09
CA PRO A 32 -3.17 12.69 -9.41
C PRO A 32 -3.39 14.14 -9.84
N GLU A 33 -4.35 14.32 -10.74
CA GLU A 33 -4.95 15.64 -10.96
C GLU A 33 -5.57 16.15 -9.63
N PRO A 34 -5.46 17.46 -9.32
CA PRO A 34 -6.00 18.02 -8.07
C PRO A 34 -7.47 17.64 -7.85
N GLY A 35 -7.77 17.08 -6.68
CA GLY A 35 -9.13 16.65 -6.29
C GLY A 35 -9.45 15.16 -6.52
N TYR A 36 -8.57 14.41 -7.21
CA TYR A 36 -8.74 12.97 -7.42
C TYR A 36 -7.96 12.13 -6.38
N ALA A 37 -8.53 11.00 -6.01
CA ALA A 37 -7.90 10.02 -5.13
C ALA A 37 -6.97 9.09 -5.91
N VAL A 38 -5.90 8.63 -5.26
CA VAL A 38 -4.96 7.64 -5.81
C VAL A 38 -5.03 6.32 -5.05
N LYS A 39 -4.71 5.24 -5.75
CA LYS A 39 -4.46 3.93 -5.14
C LYS A 39 -3.12 3.95 -4.41
N GLU A 40 -3.17 4.30 -3.13
CA GLU A 40 -2.00 4.36 -2.25
C GLU A 40 -1.45 2.97 -1.89
N VAL A 41 -2.30 1.92 -1.90
CA VAL A 41 -1.88 0.54 -1.61
C VAL A 41 -2.66 -0.45 -2.47
N PHE A 42 -1.96 -1.43 -3.03
CA PHE A 42 -2.53 -2.62 -3.65
C PHE A 42 -2.32 -3.83 -2.74
N PHE A 43 -3.31 -4.72 -2.65
CA PHE A 43 -3.24 -5.92 -1.82
C PHE A 43 -3.26 -7.17 -2.68
N THR A 44 -2.32 -8.07 -2.45
CA THR A 44 -2.34 -9.45 -2.97
C THR A 44 -2.18 -10.43 -1.82
N GLN A 45 -2.53 -11.71 -2.04
CA GLN A 45 -2.47 -12.73 -1.01
C GLN A 45 -1.89 -14.03 -1.57
N LYS A 46 -1.01 -14.68 -0.80
CA LYS A 46 -0.52 -16.04 -1.08
C LYS A 46 -0.52 -16.85 0.22
N GLY A 47 -1.44 -17.82 0.31
CA GLY A 47 -1.68 -18.56 1.55
C GLY A 47 -2.15 -17.59 2.66
N GLU A 48 -1.45 -17.61 3.79
CA GLU A 48 -1.74 -16.72 4.94
C GLU A 48 -1.06 -15.36 4.85
N ASN A 49 -0.15 -15.17 3.88
CA ASN A 49 0.57 -13.92 3.72
C ASN A 49 -0.21 -12.94 2.84
N VAL A 50 -0.34 -11.71 3.32
CA VAL A 50 -0.87 -10.58 2.57
C VAL A 50 0.26 -9.63 2.24
N TYR A 51 0.30 -9.16 1.00
CA TYR A 51 1.29 -8.23 0.48
C TYR A 51 0.61 -6.90 0.21
N ALA A 52 1.04 -5.87 0.92
CA ALA A 52 0.67 -4.49 0.64
C ALA A 52 1.75 -3.87 -0.23
N ILE A 53 1.41 -3.59 -1.48
CA ILE A 53 2.29 -3.00 -2.50
C ILE A 53 2.02 -1.50 -2.53
N LEU A 54 3.06 -0.70 -2.30
CA LEU A 54 3.03 0.75 -2.22
C LEU A 54 3.73 1.33 -3.45
N PRO A 55 3.01 2.02 -4.36
CA PRO A 55 3.62 2.71 -5.51
C PRO A 55 4.52 3.88 -5.12
N GLN A 56 4.39 4.38 -3.89
CA GLN A 56 5.24 5.44 -3.35
C GLN A 56 5.70 5.07 -1.95
N TYR A 57 6.97 5.35 -1.64
CA TYR A 57 7.49 5.18 -0.29
C TYR A 57 6.92 6.26 0.64
N PRO A 58 6.17 5.90 1.69
CA PRO A 58 5.65 6.87 2.65
C PRO A 58 6.80 7.47 3.46
N LYS A 59 6.85 8.80 3.57
CA LYS A 59 7.92 9.51 4.30
C LYS A 59 8.07 9.11 5.77
N ASN A 60 6.96 8.82 6.44
CA ASN A 60 6.95 8.52 7.88
C ASN A 60 6.12 7.28 8.22
N LYS A 61 4.85 7.27 7.78
CA LYS A 61 3.91 6.22 8.14
C LYS A 61 2.91 5.95 7.03
N ILE A 62 2.39 4.74 7.02
CA ILE A 62 1.23 4.33 6.23
C ILE A 62 0.18 3.73 7.15
N VAL A 63 -1.08 4.00 6.87
CA VAL A 63 -2.21 3.40 7.60
C VAL A 63 -2.88 2.42 6.67
N LEU A 64 -2.80 1.12 6.99
CA LEU A 64 -3.55 0.09 6.30
C LEU A 64 -4.95 0.00 6.94
N LYS A 65 -5.94 0.54 6.24
CA LYS A 65 -7.33 0.66 6.73
C LYS A 65 -7.96 -0.73 6.88
N ASN A 66 -8.75 -1.00 7.91
CA ASN A 66 -9.45 -2.29 8.09
C ASN A 66 -8.53 -3.53 8.02
N VAL A 67 -7.29 -3.41 8.47
CA VAL A 67 -6.36 -4.53 8.63
C VAL A 67 -6.19 -4.79 10.12
N GLN A 68 -6.60 -5.99 10.55
CA GLN A 68 -6.46 -6.40 11.95
C GLN A 68 -5.37 -7.44 12.11
N THR A 69 -4.53 -7.22 13.12
CA THR A 69 -3.44 -8.11 13.51
C THR A 69 -3.95 -9.21 14.44
N ARG A 70 -3.32 -10.38 14.38
CA ARG A 70 -3.52 -11.49 15.33
C ARG A 70 -2.28 -11.69 16.21
N ASN A 71 -2.41 -12.56 17.21
CA ASN A 71 -1.27 -13.02 18.00
C ASN A 71 -0.17 -13.53 17.09
N LYS A 72 1.08 -13.09 17.31
CA LYS A 72 2.26 -13.42 16.49
C LYS A 72 2.25 -12.86 15.06
N THR A 73 1.48 -11.80 14.78
CA THR A 73 1.60 -11.06 13.51
C THR A 73 3.04 -10.60 13.29
N LYS A 74 3.53 -10.77 12.05
CA LYS A 74 4.83 -10.24 11.63
C LYS A 74 4.64 -9.35 10.42
N ILE A 75 5.36 -8.24 10.40
CA ILE A 75 5.36 -7.28 9.30
C ILE A 75 6.81 -7.00 8.93
N ALA A 76 7.13 -7.14 7.66
CA ALA A 76 8.46 -6.87 7.12
C ALA A 76 8.37 -6.09 5.81
N LEU A 77 9.36 -5.26 5.54
CA LEU A 77 9.56 -4.62 4.24
C LEU A 77 10.42 -5.55 3.39
N LEU A 78 9.91 -6.02 2.25
CA LEU A 78 10.68 -6.89 1.37
C LEU A 78 11.89 -6.15 0.79
N GLY A 79 13.03 -6.84 0.76
CA GLY A 79 14.31 -6.26 0.32
C GLY A 79 15.02 -5.41 1.37
N SER A 80 14.53 -5.38 2.62
CA SER A 80 15.19 -4.67 3.72
C SER A 80 15.19 -5.51 4.99
N ASP A 81 16.32 -5.53 5.68
CA ASP A 81 16.45 -6.14 7.01
C ASP A 81 16.05 -5.18 8.14
N LYS A 82 15.64 -3.96 7.80
CA LYS A 82 15.23 -2.96 8.79
C LYS A 82 13.94 -3.36 9.49
N LYS A 83 13.93 -3.15 10.80
CA LYS A 83 12.77 -3.41 11.63
C LYS A 83 11.63 -2.46 11.25
N VAL A 84 10.48 -3.03 10.89
CA VAL A 84 9.24 -2.29 10.65
C VAL A 84 8.47 -2.20 11.96
N LEU A 85 8.21 -0.98 12.43
CA LEU A 85 7.40 -0.73 13.62
C LEU A 85 5.93 -0.54 13.22
N TRP A 86 5.02 -1.05 14.02
CA TRP A 86 3.58 -0.95 13.74
C TRP A 86 2.76 -1.02 15.03
N LYS A 87 1.54 -0.51 14.96
CA LYS A 87 0.55 -0.60 16.04
C LYS A 87 -0.87 -0.70 15.49
N GLN A 88 -1.72 -1.45 16.19
CA GLN A 88 -3.15 -1.49 15.91
C GLN A 88 -3.82 -0.21 16.44
N LYS A 89 -4.65 0.43 15.62
CA LYS A 89 -5.46 1.60 15.98
C LYS A 89 -6.92 1.36 15.57
N GLY A 90 -7.70 0.80 16.49
CA GLY A 90 -9.06 0.35 16.18
C GLY A 90 -9.01 -0.71 15.06
N ASN A 91 -9.75 -0.48 13.97
CA ASN A 91 -9.76 -1.38 12.82
C ASN A 91 -8.58 -1.19 11.86
N ASP A 92 -7.76 -0.16 12.06
CA ASP A 92 -6.66 0.19 11.17
C ASP A 92 -5.31 -0.21 11.75
N LEU A 93 -4.35 -0.47 10.87
CA LEU A 93 -2.97 -0.79 11.22
C LEU A 93 -2.06 0.37 10.80
N GLU A 94 -1.48 1.06 11.78
CA GLU A 94 -0.50 2.13 11.53
C GLU A 94 0.90 1.52 11.51
N ILE A 95 1.61 1.71 10.41
CA ILE A 95 2.96 1.19 10.17
C ILE A 95 3.91 2.37 10.00
N THR A 96 4.96 2.41 10.81
CA THR A 96 6.07 3.36 10.66
C THR A 96 7.07 2.79 9.67
N MET A 97 7.27 3.52 8.58
CA MET A 97 8.21 3.12 7.54
C MET A 97 9.64 3.34 8.02
N PRO A 98 10.56 2.38 7.84
CA PRO A 98 11.95 2.59 8.21
C PRO A 98 12.57 3.71 7.37
N SER A 99 13.43 4.54 7.96
CA SER A 99 14.21 5.49 7.17
C SER A 99 15.24 4.73 6.34
N LEU A 100 15.17 4.87 5.02
CA LEU A 100 16.11 4.28 4.07
C LEU A 100 16.93 5.40 3.43
N TYR A 101 18.25 5.21 3.35
CA TYR A 101 19.11 5.98 2.46
C TYR A 101 18.82 5.58 1.01
N ALA A 102 19.23 6.42 0.05
CA ALA A 102 18.92 6.20 -1.37
C ALA A 102 19.48 4.86 -1.90
N ASP A 103 20.64 4.43 -1.39
CA ASP A 103 21.30 3.16 -1.68
C ASP A 103 20.67 1.95 -0.96
N GLU A 104 19.85 2.19 0.06
CA GLU A 104 19.10 1.15 0.79
C GLU A 104 17.68 0.97 0.26
N LEU A 105 17.26 1.72 -0.76
CA LEU A 105 15.96 1.54 -1.37
C LEU A 105 15.92 0.16 -2.06
N PRO A 106 14.99 -0.72 -1.67
CA PRO A 106 14.96 -2.10 -2.19
C PRO A 106 14.59 -2.16 -3.69
N CYS A 107 14.10 -1.06 -4.26
CA CYS A 107 13.77 -0.90 -5.67
C CYS A 107 13.50 0.58 -6.00
N ASP A 108 13.45 0.88 -7.30
CA ASP A 108 13.18 2.23 -7.80
C ASP A 108 11.68 2.58 -7.88
N TYR A 109 10.76 1.60 -7.79
CA TYR A 109 9.38 1.79 -8.26
C TYR A 109 8.25 1.35 -7.31
N ALA A 110 8.38 0.29 -6.52
CA ALA A 110 7.29 -0.18 -5.66
C ALA A 110 7.75 -0.98 -4.44
N TRP A 111 7.35 -0.52 -3.26
CA TRP A 111 7.75 -1.12 -1.98
C TRP A 111 6.69 -2.09 -1.49
N VAL A 112 7.10 -3.22 -0.90
CA VAL A 112 6.15 -4.25 -0.47
C VAL A 112 6.30 -4.55 1.00
N LEU A 113 5.22 -4.30 1.75
CA LEU A 113 5.07 -4.79 3.11
C LEU A 113 4.46 -6.19 3.05
N LYS A 114 5.17 -7.17 3.60
CA LYS A 114 4.65 -8.53 3.81
C LYS A 114 4.05 -8.60 5.21
N LEU A 115 2.77 -8.92 5.28
CA LEU A 115 2.01 -9.13 6.51
C LEU A 115 1.71 -10.61 6.67
N ASP A 116 2.13 -11.17 7.78
CA ASP A 116 1.88 -12.57 8.15
C ASP A 116 0.93 -12.64 9.34
N ASN A 117 0.02 -13.62 9.30
CA ASN A 117 -0.95 -13.90 10.35
C ASN A 117 -1.84 -12.70 10.71
N ILE A 118 -2.45 -12.09 9.70
CA ILE A 118 -3.48 -11.06 9.87
C ILE A 118 -4.88 -11.65 9.74
N GLU A 119 -5.88 -10.94 10.26
CA GLU A 119 -7.28 -11.35 10.11
C GLU A 119 -7.74 -11.20 8.65
N ASN A 120 -7.93 -12.34 7.98
CA ASN A 120 -8.62 -12.35 6.71
C ASN A 120 -10.13 -12.28 6.93
N LYS A 121 -10.67 -11.06 6.84
CA LYS A 121 -12.08 -10.91 6.50
C LYS A 121 -12.23 -11.27 5.02
N LYS A 122 -12.39 -12.56 4.73
CA LYS A 122 -13.08 -12.96 3.50
C LYS A 122 -14.44 -12.29 3.60
N ASP A 123 -14.72 -11.36 2.69
CA ASP A 123 -16.04 -10.78 2.52
C ASP A 123 -17.04 -11.95 2.52
N ARG A 124 -17.86 -12.03 3.57
CA ARG A 124 -19.04 -12.90 3.62
C ARG A 124 -20.16 -12.19 2.89
#